data_AF-A0A3D1E3H8-F1
#
_entry.id   AF-A0A3D1E3H8-F1
#
_cell.length_a   1.000
_cell.length_b   1.000
_cell.length_c   1.000
_cell.angle_alpha   90.00
_cell.angle_beta   90.00
_cell.angle_gamma   90.00
#
_symmetry.space_group_name_H-M   'P 1'
#
loop_
_entity.id
_entity.type
_entity.pdbx_description
1 polymer ?
#
loop_
_entity_poly.entity_id
_entity_poly.type
_entity_poly.pdbx_seq_one_letter_code
_entity_poly.pdbx_strand_id
1 'polypeptide(L)' 'AMHFALLRSMAERHGLAELSMGMSGDFEDAIALGATSVRVGSAIFGARDTV' A
#
# COMPACT_ATOMS: atom_id res chain seq x y z
N ALA A 1 7.90 -6.51 -4.18
CA ALA A 1 6.78 -6.69 -3.25
C ALA A 1 7.10 -7.35 -1.88
N MET A 2 8.32 -7.86 -1.60
CA MET A 2 8.62 -8.52 -0.29
C MET A 2 8.32 -7.66 0.95
N HIS A 3 8.43 -6.33 0.84
CA HIS A 3 8.12 -5.42 1.94
C HIS A 3 6.63 -5.44 2.35
N PHE A 4 5.69 -5.71 1.44
CA PHE A 4 4.27 -5.86 1.78
C PHE A 4 4.03 -7.14 2.60
N ALA A 5 4.68 -8.24 2.23
CA ALA A 5 4.60 -9.49 3.00
C ALA A 5 5.18 -9.33 4.42
N LEU A 6 6.28 -8.59 4.56
CA LEU A 6 6.87 -8.29 5.85
C LEU A 6 5.92 -7.43 6.72
N LEU A 7 5.32 -6.39 6.14
CA LEU A 7 4.36 -5.54 6.85
C LEU A 7 3.15 -6.32 7.33
N ARG A 8 2.59 -7.19 6.47
CA ARG A 8 1.52 -8.11 6.84
C ARG A 8 1.90 -8.99 8.02
N SER A 9 3.08 -9.61 7.97
CA SER A 9 3.58 -10.45 9.07
C SER A 9 3.74 -9.66 10.38
N MET A 10 4.15 -8.38 10.30
CA MET A 10 4.19 -7.49 11.47
C MET A 10 2.78 -7.20 12.01
N ALA A 11 1.83 -6.87 11.15
CA ALA A 11 0.45 -6.60 11.55
C ALA A 11 -0.18 -7.82 12.25
N GLU A 12 0.02 -9.02 11.70
CA GLU A 12 -0.42 -10.29 12.31
C GLU A 12 0.18 -10.48 13.71
N ARG A 13 1.49 -10.24 13.89
CA ARG A 13 2.15 -10.32 15.21
C ARG A 13 1.63 -9.32 16.24
N HIS A 14 1.11 -8.18 15.79
CA HIS A 14 0.59 -7.13 16.64
C HIS A 14 -0.94 -7.13 16.75
N GLY A 15 -1.64 -8.09 16.13
CA GLY A 15 -3.09 -8.15 16.14
C GLY A 15 -3.76 -6.98 15.41
N LEU A 16 -3.09 -6.38 14.43
CA LEU A 16 -3.61 -5.28 13.64
C LEU A 16 -4.36 -5.82 12.43
N ALA A 17 -5.61 -5.41 12.25
CA ALA A 17 -6.45 -5.84 11.13
C ALA A 17 -6.24 -5.02 9.85
N GLU A 18 -5.70 -3.82 9.98
CA GLU A 18 -5.56 -2.88 8.86
C GLU A 18 -4.15 -2.85 8.29
N LEU A 19 -4.07 -2.85 6.96
CA LEU A 19 -2.85 -2.77 6.17
C LEU A 19 -2.98 -1.62 5.17
N SER A 20 -2.56 -0.43 5.58
CA SER A 20 -2.40 0.69 4.65
C SER A 20 -1.08 0.55 3.92
N MET A 21 -1.09 0.01 2.70
CA MET A 21 0.09 -0.19 1.86
C MET A 21 -0.27 -0.16 0.37
N GLY A 22 0.70 0.17 -0.49
CA GLY A 22 0.45 0.45 -1.90
C GLY A 22 0.21 1.94 -2.18
N MET A 23 0.88 2.42 -3.22
CA MET A 23 0.82 3.75 -3.80
C MET A 23 0.41 3.65 -5.28
N SER A 24 0.33 4.77 -5.99
CA SER A 24 -0.09 4.83 -7.40
C SER A 24 0.65 3.89 -8.37
N GLY A 25 1.88 3.46 -8.07
CA GLY A 25 2.67 2.58 -8.95
C GLY A 25 2.66 1.10 -8.57
N ASP A 26 2.10 0.72 -7.42
CA ASP A 26 2.25 -0.63 -6.86
C ASP A 26 1.03 -1.08 -6.02
N PHE A 27 -0.11 -0.40 -6.14
CA PHE A 27 -1.31 -0.74 -5.38
C PHE A 27 -1.89 -2.11 -5.74
N GLU A 28 -1.71 -2.60 -6.97
CA GLU A 28 -2.17 -3.94 -7.38
C GLU A 28 -1.39 -5.05 -6.67
N ASP A 29 -0.06 -4.93 -6.61
CA ASP A 29 0.81 -5.82 -5.83
C ASP A 29 0.47 -5.78 -4.34
N ALA A 30 0.17 -4.60 -3.81
CA ALA A 30 -0.22 -4.41 -2.42
C ALA A 30 -1.56 -5.11 -2.11
N ILE A 31 -2.55 -5.01 -3.00
CA ILE A 31 -3.84 -5.70 -2.90
C ILE A 31 -3.63 -7.22 -2.91
N ALA A 32 -2.82 -7.74 -3.84
CA ALA A 32 -2.49 -9.17 -3.91
C ALA A 32 -1.85 -9.70 -2.62
N LEU A 33 -1.22 -8.83 -1.83
CA LEU A 33 -0.57 -9.16 -0.56
C LEU A 33 -1.39 -8.76 0.69
N GLY A 34 -2.64 -8.34 0.51
CA GLY A 34 -3.60 -8.15 1.60
C GLY A 34 -3.78 -6.71 2.08
N ALA A 35 -3.46 -5.70 1.27
CA ALA A 35 -3.76 -4.31 1.63
C ALA A 35 -5.26 -4.11 1.88
N THR A 36 -5.61 -3.45 2.99
CA THR A 36 -7.00 -3.03 3.30
C THR A 36 -7.25 -1.57 2.90
N SER A 37 -6.18 -0.81 2.68
CA SER A 37 -6.21 0.58 2.24
C SER A 37 -5.01 0.85 1.33
N VAL A 38 -5.27 1.49 0.18
CA VAL A 38 -4.25 1.91 -0.79
C VAL A 38 -4.29 3.44 -0.92
N ARG A 39 -3.15 4.04 -1.27
CA ARG A 39 -3.02 5.51 -1.35
C ARG A 39 -2.70 5.92 -2.78
N VAL A 40 -3.72 6.29 -3.53
CA VAL A 40 -3.59 6.61 -4.96
C VAL A 40 -3.68 8.12 -5.17
N GLY A 41 -2.57 8.72 -5.61
CA GLY A 41 -2.47 10.16 -5.91
C GLY A 41 -2.31 10.39 -7.41
N SER A 42 -1.10 10.20 -7.93
CA SER A 42 -0.77 10.58 -9.31
C SER A 42 -1.53 9.82 -10.39
N ALA A 43 -1.93 8.58 -10.12
CA ALA A 43 -2.79 7.83 -11.05
C ALA A 43 -4.22 8.37 -11.14
N ILE A 44 -4.69 9.16 -10.16
CA ILE A 44 -5.99 9.84 -10.19
C ILE A 44 -5.84 11.29 -10.64
N PHE A 45 -4.86 12.01 -10.07
CA PHE A 45 -4.75 13.47 -10.19
C PHE A 45 -3.63 13.94 -11.14
N GLY A 46 -2.80 13.05 -11.66
CA GLY A 46 -1.65 13.40 -12.49
C GLY A 46 -0.37 13.73 -11.71
N ALA A 47 0.65 14.21 -12.42
CA ALA A 47 1.92 14.59 -11.81
C ALA A 47 1.73 15.74 -10.80
N ARG A 48 2.58 15.76 -9.76
CA ARG A 48 2.60 16.88 -8.82
C ARG A 48 3.21 18.10 -9.48
N ASP A 49 2.64 19.27 -9.23
CA ASP A 49 3.29 20.53 -9.59
C ASP A 49 4.64 20.64 -8.86
N THR A 50 5.67 21.03 -9.63
CA THR A 50 6.98 21.38 -9.08
C THR A 50 6.99 22.90 -8.97
N VAL A 51 6.67 23.40 -7.77
CA VAL A 51 6.94 24.79 -7.38
C VAL A 51 8.44 24.99 -7.17
#